data_AF-A0A7C6KLT0-F1
#
_entry.id   AF-A0A7C6KLT0-F1
#
_cell.length_a   1.000
_cell.length_b   1.000
_cell.length_c   1.000
_cell.angle_alpha   90.00
_cell.angle_beta   90.00
_cell.angle_gamma   90.00
#
_symmetry.space_group_name_H-M   'P 1'
#
loop_
_entity.id
_entity.type
_entity.pdbx_description
1 polymer ?
#
loop_
_entity_poly.entity_id
_entity_poly.type
_entity_poly.pdbx_seq_one_letter_code
_entity_poly.pdbx_strand_id
1 'polypeptide(L)'
;MPGTPGRSRGDPARNRRDGGRSGITSGVRRLDFLFTVIGATLFTLVAVTYFRREWPGLALVTSLAFVVLLLLAVLPGVGQLVHVLQELASRAGVGTTYLAILWKAIAIGYLTAFAAELSRDAGEKAIASGVELVGKVMILVAAIPIVVAILDRLMGILP
;
A
#
# COMPACT_ATOMS: atom_id res chain seq x y z
N MET A 1 -58.64 -12.18 -25.28
CA MET A 1 -58.60 -11.77 -23.85
C MET A 1 -57.25 -12.16 -23.27
N PRO A 2 -56.69 -11.44 -22.29
CA PRO A 2 -56.26 -10.04 -22.25
C PRO A 2 -54.72 -9.92 -22.27
N GLY A 3 -54.21 -8.79 -22.74
CA GLY A 3 -52.80 -8.43 -22.56
C GLY A 3 -52.50 -8.13 -21.09
N THR A 4 -51.35 -8.59 -20.59
CA THR A 4 -50.82 -8.10 -19.31
C THR A 4 -49.79 -7.01 -19.58
N PRO A 5 -50.06 -5.77 -19.13
CA PRO A 5 -49.22 -4.61 -19.39
C PRO A 5 -47.99 -4.57 -18.48
N GLY A 6 -46.95 -3.91 -18.99
CA GLY A 6 -45.66 -3.77 -18.35
C GLY A 6 -45.69 -3.17 -16.95
N ARG A 7 -44.82 -3.70 -16.10
CA ARG A 7 -44.31 -3.05 -14.90
C ARG A 7 -42.83 -3.38 -14.73
N SER A 8 -42.00 -2.61 -15.44
CA SER A 8 -40.59 -2.42 -15.07
C SER A 8 -40.28 -0.93 -15.09
N ARG A 9 -41.11 -0.14 -14.38
CA ARG A 9 -40.75 1.22 -13.99
C ARG A 9 -39.93 1.08 -12.72
N GLY A 10 -38.62 1.31 -12.84
CA GLY A 10 -37.70 1.28 -11.71
C GLY A 10 -38.22 2.18 -10.60
N ASP A 11 -38.53 1.57 -9.47
CA ASP A 11 -39.03 2.27 -8.29
C ASP A 11 -37.92 3.18 -7.71
N PRO A 12 -38.07 4.52 -7.75
CA PRO A 12 -37.05 5.44 -7.26
C PRO A 12 -36.79 5.31 -5.76
N ALA A 13 -37.70 4.69 -5.00
CA ALA A 13 -37.51 4.41 -3.58
C ALA A 13 -36.48 3.29 -3.32
N ARG A 14 -36.28 2.36 -4.27
CA ARG A 14 -35.31 1.27 -4.16
C ARG A 14 -33.88 1.78 -4.36
N ASN A 15 -33.67 2.67 -5.34
CA ASN A 15 -32.35 3.23 -5.67
C ASN A 15 -31.75 4.07 -4.53
N ARG A 16 -32.59 4.76 -3.73
CA ARG A 16 -32.10 5.54 -2.57
C ARG A 16 -31.65 4.68 -1.38
N ARG A 17 -32.10 3.42 -1.26
CA ARG A 17 -31.70 2.53 -0.16
C ARG A 17 -30.32 1.88 -0.37
N ASP A 18 -29.90 1.69 -1.62
CA ASP A 18 -28.63 1.03 -1.93
C ASP A 18 -27.42 1.98 -1.87
N GLY A 19 -27.61 3.27 -2.16
CA GLY A 19 -26.55 4.28 -2.06
C GLY A 19 -26.00 4.48 -0.64
N GLY A 20 -26.83 4.33 0.40
CA GLY A 20 -26.41 4.45 1.80
C GLY A 20 -25.69 3.22 2.36
N ARG A 21 -25.98 2.02 1.84
CA ARG A 21 -25.37 0.76 2.29
C ARG A 21 -23.92 0.61 1.81
N SER A 22 -23.60 1.10 0.62
CA SER A 22 -22.25 1.01 0.04
C SER A 22 -21.20 1.77 0.88
N GLY A 23 -21.53 2.98 1.35
CA GLY A 23 -20.63 3.77 2.21
C GLY A 23 -20.28 3.07 3.53
N ILE A 24 -21.26 2.46 4.20
CA ILE A 24 -21.06 1.75 5.48
C ILE A 24 -20.19 0.50 5.29
N THR A 25 -20.47 -0.32 4.26
CA THR A 25 -19.69 -1.55 4.02
C THR A 25 -18.22 -1.30 3.67
N SER A 26 -17.90 -0.15 3.07
CA SER A 26 -16.51 0.21 2.75
C SER A 26 -15.68 0.55 4.00
N GLY A 27 -16.28 1.20 5.00
CA GLY A 27 -15.65 1.47 6.29
C GLY A 27 -15.47 0.22 7.14
N VAL A 28 -16.49 -0.66 7.17
CA VAL A 28 -16.46 -1.92 7.92
C VAL A 28 -15.34 -2.84 7.43
N ARG A 29 -15.17 -3.01 6.11
CA ARG A 29 -14.08 -3.85 5.55
C ARG A 29 -12.67 -3.39 5.93
N ARG A 30 -12.45 -2.08 6.11
CA ARG A 30 -11.14 -1.55 6.55
C ARG A 30 -10.88 -1.86 8.02
N LEU A 31 -11.92 -1.78 8.84
CA LEU A 31 -11.87 -2.15 10.26
C LEU A 31 -11.61 -3.65 10.42
N ASP A 32 -12.29 -4.49 9.63
CA ASP A 32 -12.12 -5.95 9.61
C ASP A 32 -10.68 -6.35 9.25
N PHE A 33 -10.07 -5.65 8.29
CA PHE A 33 -8.67 -5.85 7.92
C PHE A 33 -7.72 -5.55 9.09
N LEU A 34 -7.92 -4.43 9.79
CA LEU A 34 -7.11 -4.06 10.96
C LEU A 34 -7.22 -5.11 12.07
N PHE A 35 -8.44 -5.56 12.38
CA PHE A 35 -8.63 -6.62 13.37
C PHE A 35 -7.97 -7.93 12.95
N THR A 36 -8.04 -8.30 11.67
CA THR A 36 -7.38 -9.50 11.14
C THR A 36 -5.86 -9.40 11.26
N VAL A 37 -5.28 -8.25 10.91
CA VAL A 37 -3.83 -8.01 11.01
C VAL A 37 -3.37 -8.07 12.46
N ILE A 38 -4.08 -7.41 13.38
CA ILE A 38 -3.74 -7.41 14.80
C ILE A 38 -3.84 -8.83 15.38
N GLY A 39 -4.94 -9.55 15.09
CA GLY A 39 -5.13 -10.92 15.55
C GLY A 39 -4.07 -11.89 15.01
N ALA A 40 -3.78 -11.81 13.71
CA ALA A 40 -2.74 -12.63 13.08
C ALA A 40 -1.33 -12.30 13.61
N THR A 41 -1.06 -11.03 13.93
CA THR A 41 0.21 -10.60 14.56
C THR A 41 0.37 -11.20 15.94
N LEU A 42 -0.67 -11.12 16.78
CA LEU A 42 -0.64 -11.68 18.13
C LEU A 42 -0.44 -13.20 18.11
N PHE A 43 -1.19 -13.91 17.25
CA PHE A 43 -1.05 -15.35 17.07
C PHE A 43 0.36 -15.74 16.61
N THR A 44 0.88 -15.05 15.59
CA THR A 44 2.22 -15.32 15.08
C THR A 44 3.31 -15.04 16.12
N LEU A 45 3.16 -13.97 16.91
CA LEU A 45 4.12 -13.64 17.96
C LEU A 45 4.22 -14.75 19.02
N VAL A 46 3.08 -15.30 19.44
CA VAL A 46 3.04 -16.45 20.36
C VAL A 46 3.67 -17.69 19.73
N ALA A 47 3.37 -17.98 18.45
CA ALA A 47 3.98 -19.10 17.74
C ALA A 47 5.50 -18.96 17.61
N VAL A 48 6.00 -17.80 17.18
CA VAL A 48 7.43 -17.51 17.03
C VAL A 48 8.16 -17.63 18.36
N THR A 49 7.61 -17.09 19.45
CA THR A 49 8.24 -17.18 20.78
C THR A 49 8.29 -18.61 21.31
N TYR A 50 7.27 -19.43 21.02
CA TYR A 50 7.29 -20.86 21.31
C TYR A 50 8.36 -21.59 20.50
N PHE A 51 8.37 -21.41 19.16
CA PHE A 51 9.32 -22.08 18.27
C PHE A 51 10.77 -21.68 18.51
N ARG A 52 11.06 -20.43 18.94
CA ARG A 52 12.42 -19.99 19.27
C ARG A 52 13.10 -20.85 20.33
N ARG A 53 12.35 -21.50 21.22
CA ARG A 53 12.91 -22.36 22.29
C ARG A 53 13.38 -23.72 21.78
N GLU A 54 12.67 -24.29 20.82
CA GLU A 54 12.92 -25.66 20.35
C GLU A 54 13.68 -25.69 19.01
N TRP A 55 13.38 -24.76 18.10
CA TRP A 55 13.90 -24.73 16.72
C TRP A 55 14.08 -23.28 16.22
N PRO A 56 15.23 -22.63 16.50
CA PRO A 56 15.45 -21.23 16.15
C PRO A 56 15.35 -20.94 14.64
N GLY A 57 15.68 -21.91 13.79
CA GLY A 57 15.53 -21.79 12.33
C GLY A 57 14.07 -21.70 11.87
N LEU A 58 13.17 -22.48 12.48
CA LEU A 58 11.73 -22.42 12.14
C LEU A 58 11.11 -21.10 12.57
N ALA A 59 11.52 -20.57 13.73
CA ALA A 59 11.04 -19.27 14.20
C ALA A 59 11.33 -18.14 13.20
N LEU A 60 12.54 -18.13 12.61
CA LEU A 60 12.95 -17.12 11.63
C LEU A 60 12.16 -17.24 10.32
N VAL A 61 11.93 -18.47 9.83
CA VAL A 61 11.10 -18.68 8.63
C VAL A 61 9.66 -18.26 8.87
N THR A 62 9.09 -18.55 10.06
CA THR A 62 7.71 -18.14 10.38
C THR A 62 7.55 -16.62 10.51
N SER A 63 8.49 -15.91 11.14
CA SER A 63 8.43 -14.45 11.22
C SER A 63 8.58 -13.82 9.84
N LEU A 64 9.54 -14.30 9.04
CA LEU A 64 9.75 -13.84 7.67
C LEU A 64 8.51 -14.05 6.80
N ALA A 65 7.92 -15.25 6.83
CA ALA A 65 6.71 -15.56 6.08
C ALA A 65 5.54 -14.67 6.48
N PHE A 66 5.41 -14.37 7.78
CA PHE A 66 4.35 -13.50 8.28
C PHE A 66 4.49 -12.05 7.80
N VAL A 67 5.70 -11.47 7.85
CA VAL A 67 5.91 -10.09 7.37
C VAL A 67 5.68 -10.01 5.85
N VAL A 68 6.09 -11.02 5.07
CA VAL A 68 5.79 -11.10 3.63
C VAL A 68 4.28 -11.16 3.38
N LEU A 69 3.54 -12.01 4.12
CA LEU A 69 2.09 -12.11 4.01
C LEU A 69 1.38 -10.80 4.35
N LEU A 70 1.82 -10.11 5.41
CA LEU A 70 1.29 -8.78 5.75
C LEU A 70 1.52 -7.77 4.63
N LEU A 71 2.71 -7.76 4.03
CA LEU A 71 3.01 -6.87 2.90
C LEU A 71 2.10 -7.16 1.69
N LEU A 72 1.93 -8.45 1.36
CA LEU A 72 1.02 -8.91 0.28
C LEU A 72 -0.43 -8.53 0.55
N ALA A 73 -0.87 -8.56 1.80
CA ALA A 73 -2.24 -8.22 2.18
C ALA A 73 -2.57 -6.72 1.96
N VAL A 74 -1.55 -5.83 1.97
CA VAL A 74 -1.72 -4.37 1.80
C VAL A 74 -1.69 -3.95 0.32
N LEU A 75 -1.02 -4.71 -0.55
CA LEU A 75 -0.86 -4.42 -1.99
C LEU A 75 -2.15 -4.08 -2.75
N PRO A 76 -3.31 -4.74 -2.51
CA PRO A 76 -4.55 -4.39 -3.20
C PRO A 76 -5.04 -2.95 -2.93
N GLY A 77 -4.88 -2.46 -1.70
CA GLY A 77 -5.27 -1.09 -1.33
C GLY A 77 -4.36 -0.03 -1.97
N VAL A 78 -3.09 -0.40 -2.15
CA VAL A 78 -2.07 0.42 -2.80
C VAL A 78 -2.38 0.63 -4.29
N GLY A 79 -2.90 -0.39 -4.99
CA GLY A 79 -3.32 -0.25 -6.39
C GLY A 79 -4.49 0.73 -6.60
N GLN A 80 -5.47 0.75 -5.70
CA GLN A 80 -6.57 1.73 -5.75
C GLN A 80 -6.05 3.17 -5.59
N LEU A 81 -5.08 3.37 -4.69
CA LEU A 81 -4.45 4.67 -4.49
C LEU A 81 -3.74 5.15 -5.75
N VAL A 82 -3.01 4.27 -6.45
CA VAL A 82 -2.34 4.60 -7.72
C VAL A 82 -3.33 5.10 -8.76
N HIS A 83 -4.46 4.42 -8.93
CA HIS A 83 -5.48 4.83 -9.90
C HIS A 83 -6.05 6.22 -9.58
N VAL A 84 -6.36 6.49 -8.31
CA VAL A 84 -6.86 7.81 -7.88
C VAL A 84 -5.81 8.88 -8.14
N LEU A 85 -4.53 8.62 -7.82
CA LEU A 85 -3.44 9.56 -8.08
C LEU A 85 -3.21 9.80 -9.57
N GLN A 86 -3.34 8.78 -10.42
CA GLN A 86 -3.26 8.92 -11.88
C GLN A 86 -4.39 9.78 -12.43
N GLU A 87 -5.62 9.58 -11.93
CA GLU A 87 -6.76 10.38 -12.34
C GLU A 87 -6.60 11.85 -11.92
N LEU A 88 -6.16 12.10 -10.69
CA LEU A 88 -5.84 13.46 -10.21
C LEU A 88 -4.71 14.11 -11.01
N ALA A 89 -3.63 13.36 -11.30
CA ALA A 89 -2.51 13.85 -12.10
C ALA A 89 -2.96 14.25 -13.51
N SER A 90 -3.81 13.44 -14.14
CA SER A 90 -4.36 13.74 -15.47
C SER A 90 -5.19 15.03 -15.49
N ARG A 91 -6.00 15.26 -14.44
CA ARG A 91 -6.81 16.48 -14.27
C ARG A 91 -5.96 17.72 -14.00
N ALA A 92 -4.84 17.56 -13.30
CA ALA A 92 -3.91 18.64 -12.96
C ALA A 92 -2.87 18.94 -14.07
N GLY A 93 -2.90 18.21 -15.20
CA GLY A 93 -1.90 18.36 -16.26
C GLY A 93 -0.49 17.90 -15.87
N VAL A 94 -0.39 17.06 -14.83
CA VAL A 94 0.88 16.51 -14.33
C VAL A 94 1.27 15.32 -15.20
N GLY A 95 2.47 15.36 -15.79
CA GLY A 95 2.99 14.27 -16.61
C GLY A 95 3.08 12.96 -15.84
N THR A 96 2.72 11.86 -16.48
CA THR A 96 2.78 10.49 -15.92
C THR A 96 4.18 10.11 -15.44
N THR A 97 5.22 10.72 -16.01
CA THR A 97 6.62 10.61 -15.59
C THR A 97 6.84 11.01 -14.13
N TYR A 98 6.22 12.08 -13.65
CA TYR A 98 6.40 12.54 -12.26
C TYR A 98 5.80 11.56 -11.26
N LEU A 99 4.59 11.08 -11.56
CA LEU A 99 3.94 10.07 -10.75
C LEU A 99 4.74 8.75 -10.74
N ALA A 100 5.35 8.39 -11.86
CA ALA A 100 6.24 7.22 -11.93
C ALA A 100 7.50 7.37 -11.05
N ILE A 101 8.09 8.57 -10.97
CA ILE A 101 9.23 8.83 -10.09
C ILE A 101 8.81 8.76 -8.62
N LEU A 102 7.69 9.39 -8.26
CA LEU A 102 7.13 9.30 -6.90
C LEU A 102 6.87 7.85 -6.50
N TRP A 103 6.28 7.06 -7.41
CA TRP A 103 6.02 5.65 -7.18
C TRP A 103 7.29 4.84 -6.93
N LYS A 104 8.34 5.09 -7.74
CA LYS A 104 9.64 4.46 -7.57
C LYS A 104 10.27 4.80 -6.21
N ALA A 105 10.20 6.07 -5.79
CA ALA A 105 10.75 6.49 -4.50
C ALA A 105 10.04 5.79 -3.31
N ILE A 106 8.71 5.72 -3.35
CA ILE A 106 7.91 5.01 -2.33
C ILE A 106 8.26 3.52 -2.32
N ALA A 107 8.34 2.89 -3.49
CA ALA A 107 8.69 1.48 -3.62
C ALA A 107 10.08 1.17 -3.05
N ILE A 108 11.09 2.00 -3.35
CA ILE A 108 12.44 1.88 -2.79
C ILE A 108 12.40 1.99 -1.27
N GLY A 109 11.67 2.96 -0.71
CA GLY A 109 11.54 3.14 0.74
C GLY A 109 10.97 1.92 1.45
N TYR A 110 9.84 1.40 0.97
CA TYR A 110 9.23 0.21 1.57
C TYR A 110 10.11 -1.03 1.43
N LEU A 111 10.71 -1.27 0.27
CA LEU A 111 11.51 -2.46 0.03
C LEU A 111 12.80 -2.47 0.87
N THR A 112 13.45 -1.32 0.99
CA THR A 112 14.69 -1.18 1.79
C THR A 112 14.41 -1.20 3.29
N ALA A 113 13.31 -0.58 3.75
CA ALA A 113 12.88 -0.71 5.14
C ALA A 113 12.58 -2.16 5.52
N PHE A 114 11.87 -2.88 4.63
CA PHE A 114 11.58 -4.30 4.82
C PHE A 114 12.87 -5.14 4.88
N ALA A 115 13.77 -4.99 3.90
CA ALA A 115 15.03 -5.73 3.87
C ALA A 115 15.94 -5.43 5.08
N ALA A 116 15.94 -4.18 5.57
CA ALA A 116 16.66 -3.81 6.79
C ALA A 116 16.08 -4.53 8.02
N GLU A 117 14.75 -4.59 8.14
CA GLU A 117 14.11 -5.29 9.26
C GLU A 117 14.35 -6.79 9.23
N LEU A 118 14.30 -7.41 8.04
CA LEU A 118 14.68 -8.82 7.88
C LEU A 118 16.11 -9.09 8.31
N SER A 119 17.02 -8.17 8.00
CA SER A 119 18.43 -8.29 8.40
C SER A 119 18.58 -8.15 9.91
N ARG A 120 17.78 -7.30 10.58
CA ARG A 120 17.75 -7.20 12.05
C ARG A 120 17.19 -8.46 12.69
N ASP A 121 16.14 -9.05 12.12
CA ASP A 121 15.54 -10.30 12.58
C ASP A 121 16.52 -11.48 12.50
N ALA A 122 17.43 -11.46 11.51
CA ALA A 122 18.53 -12.42 11.39
C ALA A 122 19.71 -12.15 12.35
N GLY A 123 19.68 -11.06 13.12
CA GLY A 123 20.77 -10.63 14.02
C GLY A 123 21.82 -9.74 13.36
N GLU A 124 21.72 -9.47 12.07
CA GLU A 124 22.71 -8.76 11.26
C GLU A 124 22.46 -7.23 11.22
N LYS A 125 22.71 -6.55 12.35
CA LYS A 125 22.49 -5.10 12.49
C LYS A 125 23.35 -4.23 11.57
N ALA A 126 24.57 -4.66 11.27
CA ALA A 126 25.48 -3.93 10.37
C ALA A 126 24.94 -3.93 8.94
N ILE A 127 24.47 -5.09 8.46
CA ILE A 127 23.82 -5.25 7.15
C ILE A 127 22.54 -4.42 7.10
N ALA A 128 21.69 -4.50 8.14
CA ALA A 128 20.47 -3.70 8.23
C ALA A 128 20.72 -2.19 8.06
N SER A 129 21.72 -1.68 8.78
CA SER A 129 22.11 -0.27 8.70
C SER A 129 22.64 0.10 7.31
N GLY A 130 23.40 -0.80 6.68
CA GLY A 130 23.89 -0.63 5.31
C GLY A 130 22.74 -0.55 4.28
N VAL A 131 21.77 -1.47 4.38
CA VAL A 131 20.58 -1.48 3.51
C VAL A 131 19.76 -0.20 3.67
N GLU A 132 19.56 0.27 4.90
CA GLU A 132 18.82 1.50 5.18
C GLU A 132 19.53 2.73 4.60
N LEU A 133 20.86 2.79 4.69
CA LEU A 133 21.67 3.85 4.09
C LEU A 133 21.52 3.87 2.57
N VAL A 134 21.63 2.71 1.91
CA VAL A 134 21.46 2.59 0.46
C VAL A 134 20.07 3.07 0.05
N GLY A 135 19.02 2.67 0.77
CA GLY A 135 17.65 3.13 0.49
C GLY A 135 17.50 4.64 0.57
N LYS A 136 18.06 5.26 1.61
CA LYS A 136 18.06 6.72 1.78
C LYS A 136 18.76 7.45 0.63
N VAL A 137 19.93 6.94 0.20
CA VAL A 137 20.66 7.51 -0.94
C VAL A 137 19.86 7.36 -2.24
N MET A 138 19.26 6.19 -2.48
CA MET A 138 18.46 5.95 -3.69
C MET A 138 17.21 6.83 -3.77
N ILE A 139 16.54 7.07 -2.64
CA ILE A 139 15.42 8.03 -2.57
C ILE A 139 15.91 9.44 -2.90
N LEU A 140 17.07 9.86 -2.37
CA LEU A 140 17.65 11.16 -2.67
C LEU A 140 17.97 11.32 -4.17
N VAL A 141 18.55 10.28 -4.79
CA VAL A 141 18.81 10.28 -6.25
C VAL A 141 17.50 10.36 -7.04
N ALA A 142 16.46 9.65 -6.62
CA ALA A 142 15.15 9.72 -7.25
C ALA A 142 14.48 11.11 -7.11
N ALA A 143 14.86 11.91 -6.11
CA ALA A 143 14.35 13.26 -5.93
C ALA A 143 14.95 14.28 -6.93
N ILE A 144 16.15 14.05 -7.44
CA ILE A 144 16.84 14.94 -8.41
C ILE A 144 15.94 15.28 -9.62
N PRO A 145 15.39 14.32 -10.38
CA PRO A 145 14.57 14.63 -11.56
C PRO A 145 13.28 15.40 -11.22
N ILE A 146 12.75 15.25 -10.00
CA ILE A 146 11.60 16.05 -9.55
C ILE A 146 12.02 17.50 -9.35
N VAL A 147 13.15 17.74 -8.68
CA VAL A 147 13.67 19.10 -8.44
C VAL A 147 13.99 19.79 -9.76
N VAL A 148 14.70 19.12 -10.68
CA VAL A 148 15.01 19.67 -12.02
C VAL A 148 13.73 20.05 -12.76
N ALA A 149 12.73 19.18 -12.76
CA ALA A 149 11.47 19.47 -13.43
C ALA A 149 10.71 20.66 -12.85
N ILE A 150 10.78 20.85 -11.53
CA ILE A 150 10.18 22.04 -10.88
C ILE A 150 10.95 23.29 -11.29
N LEU A 151 12.29 23.25 -11.27
CA LEU A 151 13.13 24.37 -11.67
C LEU A 151 12.88 24.80 -13.12
N ASP A 152 12.79 23.84 -14.05
CA ASP A 152 12.48 24.13 -15.46
C ASP A 152 11.12 24.85 -15.61
N ARG A 153 10.13 24.43 -14.83
CA ARG A 153 8.79 25.07 -14.82
C ARG A 153 8.83 26.48 -14.25
N LEU A 154 9.65 26.72 -13.22
CA LEU A 154 9.82 28.06 -12.64
C LEU A 154 10.59 29.00 -13.58
N MET A 155 11.64 28.50 -14.25
CA MET A 155 12.39 29.28 -15.22
C MET A 155 11.54 29.67 -16.42
N GLY A 156 10.61 28.81 -16.86
CA GLY A 156 9.68 29.14 -17.94
C GLY A 156 8.60 30.17 -17.58
N ILE A 157 8.44 30.54 -16.30
CA ILE A 157 7.50 31.56 -15.82
C ILE A 157 8.19 32.92 -15.63
N LEU A 158 9.52 32.93 -15.45
CA LEU A 158 10.31 34.16 -15.43
C LEU A 158 10.40 34.72 -16.86
N PRO A 159 9.91 35.95 -17.13
CA PRO A 159 10.01 36.59 -18.44
C PRO A 159 11.46 36.92 -18.83
#